data_AF-A0A8S3AWE7-F1
#
_entry.id   AF-A0A8S3AWE7-F1
#
_cell.length_a   1.000
_cell.length_b   1.000
_cell.length_c   1.000
_cell.angle_alpha   90.00
_cell.angle_beta   90.00
_cell.angle_gamma   90.00
#
_symmetry.space_group_name_H-M   'P 1'
#
loop_
_entity.id
_entity.type
_entity.pdbx_description
1 polymer ?
#
loop_
_entity_poly.entity_id
_entity_poly.type
_entity_poly.pdbx_seq_one_letter_code
_entity_poly.pdbx_strand_id
1 'polypeptide(L)' 'MIIFYLEVKPALKHDIEPQTINVGDELVYRLLVGGRPLPTVKFFKDGNEIGPITVEESSTTDDSLTTAVLRIPHAAL' A
#
# COMPACT_ATOMS: atom_id res chain seq x y z
N MET A 1 -28.06 -15.19 13.22
CA MET A 1 -27.32 -14.06 12.63
C MET A 1 -26.34 -14.65 11.63
N ILE A 2 -26.64 -14.56 10.32
CA ILE A 2 -25.77 -15.05 9.26
C ILE A 2 -24.88 -13.87 8.86
N ILE A 3 -23.57 -13.98 9.07
CA ILE A 3 -22.61 -13.00 8.57
C ILE A 3 -22.37 -13.39 7.11
N PHE A 4 -22.94 -12.65 6.16
CA PHE A 4 -22.61 -12.82 4.74
C PHE A 4 -21.20 -12.27 4.51
N TYR A 5 -20.23 -13.16 4.26
CA TYR A 5 -18.87 -12.77 3.91
C TYR A 5 -18.84 -12.46 2.40
N LEU A 6 -19.09 -11.20 2.04
CA LEU A 6 -19.01 -10.75 0.65
C LEU A 6 -17.55 -10.60 0.24
N GLU A 7 -17.11 -11.37 -0.74
CA GLU A 7 -15.80 -11.17 -1.37
C GLU A 7 -15.78 -9.83 -2.09
N VAL A 8 -14.73 -9.05 -1.83
CA VAL A 8 -14.52 -7.74 -2.46
C VAL A 8 -13.21 -7.82 -3.21
N LYS A 9 -13.26 -7.59 -4.53
CA LYS A 9 -12.06 -7.61 -5.37
C LYS A 9 -11.05 -6.56 -4.89
N PRO A 10 -9.75 -6.88 -4.90
CA PRO A 10 -8.70 -5.92 -4.60
C PRO A 10 -8.81 -4.67 -5.47
N ALA A 11 -8.75 -3.50 -4.84
CA ALA A 11 -8.77 -2.21 -5.52
C ALA A 11 -7.91 -1.19 -4.78
N LEU A 12 -7.16 -0.39 -5.54
CA LEU A 12 -6.53 0.81 -5.02
C LEU A 12 -7.63 1.84 -4.76
N LYS A 13 -7.63 2.47 -3.58
CA LYS A 13 -8.59 3.53 -3.28
C LYS A 13 -8.19 4.86 -3.90
N HIS A 14 -6.89 5.06 -4.08
CA HIS A 14 -6.30 6.23 -4.71
C HIS A 14 -5.08 5.81 -5.54
N ASP A 15 -4.76 6.61 -6.55
CA ASP A 15 -3.52 6.48 -7.31
C ASP A 15 -2.31 6.92 -6.46
N ILE A 16 -1.12 6.49 -6.88
CA ILE A 16 0.13 6.93 -6.26
C ILE A 16 0.42 8.36 -6.75
N GLU A 17 0.55 9.29 -5.81
CA GLU A 17 0.88 10.68 -6.12
C GLU A 17 2.38 10.85 -6.43
N PRO A 18 2.75 11.64 -7.44
CA PRO A 18 4.14 12.02 -7.67
C PRO A 18 4.72 12.76 -6.45
N GLN A 19 5.94 12.40 -6.03
CA GLN A 19 6.64 13.07 -4.94
C GLN A 19 7.97 13.62 -5.44
N THR A 20 8.32 14.82 -5.00
CA THR A 20 9.65 15.42 -5.20
C THR A 20 10.32 15.46 -3.83
N ILE A 21 11.49 14.82 -3.72
CA ILE A 21 12.28 14.76 -2.49
C ILE A 21 13.71 15.22 -2.77
N ASN A 22 14.47 15.59 -1.73
CA ASN A 22 15.88 15.86 -1.92
C ASN A 22 16.67 14.55 -2.03
N VAL A 23 17.80 14.61 -2.73
CA VAL A 23 18.73 13.48 -2.81
C VAL A 23 19.21 13.11 -1.40
N GLY A 24 19.10 11.83 -1.06
CA GLY A 24 19.46 11.32 0.26
C GLY A 24 18.31 11.28 1.27
N ASP A 25 17.19 11.95 1.00
CA ASP A 25 15.99 11.84 1.85
C ASP A 25 15.33 10.45 1.70
N GLU A 26 14.48 10.10 2.66
CA GLU A 26 13.64 8.91 2.59
C GLU A 26 12.38 9.18 1.74
N LEU A 27 12.13 8.34 0.74
CA LEU A 27 10.90 8.35 -0.04
C LEU A 27 9.87 7.43 0.62
N VAL A 28 8.67 7.95 0.91
CA VAL A 28 7.60 7.18 1.57
C VAL A 28 6.30 7.24 0.76
N TYR A 29 5.88 6.10 0.25
CA TYR A 29 4.56 5.93 -0.36
C TYR A 29 3.59 5.23 0.59
N ARG A 30 2.38 5.75 0.68
CA ARG A 30 1.27 5.17 1.45
C ARG A 30 0.12 4.90 0.50
N LEU A 31 -0.27 3.64 0.38
CA LEU A 31 -1.29 3.19 -0.56
C LEU A 31 -2.42 2.52 0.20
N LEU A 32 -3.61 3.11 0.12
CA LEU A 32 -4.82 2.52 0.68
C LEU A 32 -5.38 1.50 -0.31
N VAL A 33 -5.47 0.24 0.12
CA VAL A 33 -5.96 -0.88 -0.68
C VAL A 33 -7.17 -1.48 0.00
N GLY A 34 -8.24 -1.71 -0.76
CA GLY A 34 -9.42 -2.42 -0.30
C GLY A 34 -9.50 -3.83 -0.88
N GLY A 35 -10.01 -4.79 -0.12
CA GLY A 35 -10.32 -6.14 -0.58
C GLY A 35 -10.76 -7.06 0.56
N ARG A 36 -11.58 -8.07 0.24
CA ARG A 36 -11.94 -9.15 1.18
C ARG A 36 -11.80 -10.49 0.42
N PRO A 37 -10.88 -11.39 0.85
CA PRO A 37 -9.93 -11.24 1.95
C PRO A 37 -8.92 -10.11 1.70
N LEU A 38 -8.23 -9.67 2.77
CA LEU A 38 -7.25 -8.58 2.68
C LEU A 38 -6.17 -8.91 1.62
N PRO A 39 -5.91 -8.00 0.67
CA PRO A 39 -4.97 -8.25 -0.40
C PRO A 39 -3.51 -8.18 0.07
N THR A 40 -2.63 -8.88 -0.64
CA THR A 40 -1.18 -8.67 -0.55
C THR A 40 -0.76 -7.56 -1.52
N VAL A 41 0.13 -6.68 -1.08
CA VAL A 41 0.62 -5.55 -1.89
C VAL A 41 2.11 -5.72 -2.15
N LYS A 42 2.52 -5.47 -3.41
CA LYS A 42 3.90 -5.46 -3.87
C LYS A 42 4.16 -4.20 -4.68
N PHE A 43 5.34 -3.62 -4.52
CA PHE A 43 5.77 -2.47 -5.30
C PHE A 43 6.88 -2.88 -6.26
N PHE A 44 6.89 -2.29 -7.45
CA PHE A 44 7.89 -2.54 -8.48
C PHE A 44 8.46 -1.22 -8.99
N LYS A 45 9.78 -1.18 -9.21
CA LYS A 45 10.46 -0.10 -9.92
C LYS A 45 11.25 -0.72 -11.06
N ASP A 46 11.04 -0.22 -12.27
CA ASP A 46 11.73 -0.68 -13.49
C ASP A 46 11.67 -2.21 -13.68
N GLY A 47 10.53 -2.83 -13.30
CA GLY A 47 10.31 -4.27 -13.38
C GLY A 47 10.86 -5.10 -12.21
N ASN A 48 11.60 -4.49 -11.28
CA ASN A 48 12.14 -5.17 -10.09
C ASN A 48 11.25 -4.91 -8.87
N GLU A 49 10.93 -5.97 -8.11
CA GLU A 49 10.21 -5.83 -6.84
C GLU A 49 11.08 -5.05 -5.85
N ILE A 50 10.50 -4.04 -5.20
CA ILE A 50 11.18 -3.18 -4.23
C ILE A 50 10.53 -3.27 -2.85
N GLY A 51 11.33 -3.06 -1.81
CA GLY A 51 10.91 -3.07 -0.41
C GLY A 51 11.97 -2.39 0.47
N PRO A 52 11.75 -2.30 1.80
CA PRO A 52 10.71 -3.01 2.57
C PRO A 52 9.30 -2.43 2.43
N ILE A 53 8.30 -3.32 2.48
CA ILE A 53 6.88 -2.96 2.53
C ILE A 53 6.37 -3.28 3.94
N THR A 54 5.75 -2.30 4.58
CA THR A 54 5.03 -2.48 5.84
C THR A 54 3.54 -2.37 5.58
N VAL A 55 2.77 -3.38 5.96
CA VAL A 55 1.31 -3.31 5.95
C VAL A 55 0.87 -2.73 7.29
N GLU A 56 0.40 -1.48 7.26
CA GLU A 56 -0.19 -0.80 8.40
C GLU A 56 -1.71 -1.02 8.31
N GLU A 57 -2.26 -1.81 9.23
CA GLU A 57 -3.72 -1.98 9.34
C GLU A 57 -4.34 -0.62 9.66
N SER A 58 -5.27 -0.19 8.81
CA SER A 58 -5.98 1.06 9.06
C SER A 58 -7.01 0.81 10.15
N SER A 59 -7.00 1.61 11.22
CA SER A 59 -7.96 1.52 12.33
C SER A 59 -9.39 1.95 11.96
N THR A 60 -9.70 2.06 10.67
CA THR A 60 -11.06 2.34 10.20
C THR A 60 -11.92 1.09 10.34
N THR A 61 -13.18 1.26 10.70
CA THR A 61 -14.19 0.20 10.98
C THR A 61 -14.48 -0.76 9.80
N ASP A 62 -13.69 -0.70 8.73
CA ASP A 62 -13.84 -1.53 7.53
C ASP A 62 -12.68 -2.52 7.44
N ASP A 63 -12.92 -3.75 7.90
CA ASP A 63 -12.00 -4.90 7.80
C ASP A 63 -11.58 -5.27 6.36
N SER A 64 -12.04 -4.54 5.34
CA SER A 64 -11.54 -4.66 3.97
C SER A 64 -10.40 -3.72 3.61
N LEU A 65 -10.05 -2.76 4.46
CA LEU A 65 -9.08 -1.73 4.13
C LEU A 65 -7.75 -1.97 4.82
N THR A 66 -6.67 -1.83 4.06
CA THR A 66 -5.31 -1.87 4.60
C THR A 66 -4.43 -0.83 3.93
N THR A 67 -3.44 -0.31 4.65
CA THR A 67 -2.48 0.66 4.13
C THR A 67 -1.15 -0.02 3.89
N ALA A 68 -0.74 -0.13 2.63
CA ALA A 68 0.60 -0.57 2.29
C ALA A 68 1.56 0.63 2.27
N VAL A 69 2.67 0.52 3.00
CA VAL A 69 3.68 1.56 3.11
C VAL A 69 5.00 1.06 2.53
N LEU A 70 5.48 1.72 1.49
CA LEU A 70 6.80 1.50 0.91
C LEU A 70 7.75 2.60 1.40
N ARG A 71 8.91 2.20 1.91
CA ARG A 71 9.98 3.11 2.34
C ARG A 71 11.24 2.83 1.54
N ILE A 72 11.77 3.85 0.87
CA ILE A 72 13.04 3.78 0.14
C ILE A 72 14.01 4.74 0.83
N PRO A 73 14.93 4.23 1.67
CA PRO A 73 15.94 5.05 2.32
C PRO A 73 17.00 5.47 1.30
N HIS A 74 17.57 6.66 1.49
CA HIS A 74 18.62 7.21 0.62
C HIS A 74 18.26 7.10 -0.87
N ALA A 75 17.14 7.70 -1.28
CA ALA A 75 16.75 7.70 -2.69
C ALA A 75 17.87 8.35 -3.53
N ALA A 76 18.57 7.51 -4.29
CA ALA A 76 19.67 7.89 -5.18
C ALA A 76 19.15 8.07 -6.61
N LEU A 77 19.72 9.05 -7.31
CA LEU A 77 19.51 9.30 -8.74
C LEU A 77 19.93 8.09 -9.60
#